data_AF-A0A7W8BZK0-F1
#
_entry.id   AF-A0A7W8BZK0-F1
#
_cell.length_a   1.000
_cell.length_b   1.000
_cell.length_c   1.000
_cell.angle_alpha   90.00
_cell.angle_beta   90.00
_cell.angle_gamma   90.00
#
_symmetry.space_group_name_H-M   'P 1'
#
loop_
_entity.id
_entity.type
_entity.pdbx_description
1 polymer ?
#
loop_
_entity_poly.entity_id
_entity_poly.type
_entity_poly.pdbx_seq_one_letter_code
_entity_poly.pdbx_strand_id
1 'polypeptide(L)' 'MPDAVNSLFIQFGSHEKVAEILGYTPRHYRKIRRKIERGEVLPPRIEVLLDTKLREIQRDCESGHAHK' A
#
# COMPACT_ATOMS: atom_id res chain seq x y z
N MET A 1 -2.11 -10.25 -3.21
CA MET A 1 -1.58 -9.03 -3.88
C MET A 1 -2.62 -7.91 -4.00
N PRO A 2 -3.88 -8.12 -4.46
CA PRO A 2 -4.92 -7.07 -4.38
C PRO A 2 -5.17 -6.59 -2.93
N ASP A 3 -4.91 -7.47 -1.96
CA ASP A 3 -5.09 -7.18 -0.54
C ASP A 3 -4.14 -6.09 -0.04
N ALA A 4 -2.92 -5.99 -0.56
CA ALA A 4 -1.93 -5.04 -0.03
C ALA A 4 -2.37 -3.58 -0.24
N VAL A 5 -2.91 -3.27 -1.42
CA VAL A 5 -3.42 -1.93 -1.73
C VAL A 5 -4.71 -1.63 -0.96
N ASN A 6 -5.55 -2.64 -0.75
CA ASN A 6 -6.75 -2.50 0.07
C ASN A 6 -6.41 -2.28 1.56
N SER A 7 -5.43 -3.01 2.12
CA SER A 7 -4.95 -2.81 3.48
C SER A 7 -4.38 -1.41 3.68
N LEU A 8 -3.57 -0.92 2.72
CA LEU A 8 -3.06 0.44 2.73
C LEU A 8 -4.20 1.47 2.67
N PHE A 9 -5.21 1.23 1.84
CA PHE A 9 -6.38 2.10 1.77
C PHE A 9 -7.19 2.11 3.06
N ILE A 10 -7.42 0.96 3.68
CA ILE A 10 -8.12 0.84 4.98
C ILE A 10 -7.35 1.59 6.07
N GLN A 11 -6.02 1.47 6.09
CA GLN A 11 -5.16 2.11 7.09
C GLN A 11 -5.15 3.65 6.95
N PHE A 12 -5.02 4.15 5.72
CA PHE A 12 -4.80 5.59 5.49
C PHE A 12 -6.07 6.35 5.07
N GLY A 13 -7.17 5.65 4.79
CA GLY A 13 -8.48 6.21 4.48
C GLY A 13 -8.63 6.88 3.12
N SER A 14 -7.54 7.12 2.39
CA SER A 14 -7.58 7.75 1.07
C SER A 14 -6.49 7.23 0.14
N HIS A 15 -6.85 7.02 -1.12
CA HIS A 15 -5.92 6.66 -2.18
C HIS A 15 -4.88 7.76 -2.48
N GLU A 16 -5.21 9.03 -2.24
CA GLU A 16 -4.25 10.12 -2.40
C GLU A 16 -3.14 10.03 -1.35
N LYS A 17 -3.53 9.72 -0.12
CA LYS A 17 -2.60 9.54 1.00
C LYS A 17 -1.73 8.30 0.83
N VAL A 18 -2.31 7.20 0.33
CA VAL A 18 -1.54 6.01 -0.05
C VAL A 18 -0.53 6.36 -1.16
N ALA A 19 -0.93 7.13 -2.17
CA ALA A 19 -0.02 7.54 -3.24
C ALA A 19 1.15 8.38 -2.68
N GLU A 20 0.86 9.35 -1.81
CA GLU A 20 1.86 10.19 -1.13
C GLU A 20 2.86 9.34 -0.32
N ILE A 21 2.37 8.41 0.49
CA ILE A 21 3.20 7.52 1.33
C ILE A 21 4.07 6.59 0.49
N LEU A 22 3.57 6.16 -0.67
CA LEU A 22 4.34 5.37 -1.64
C LEU A 22 5.29 6.22 -2.49
N GLY A 23 5.29 7.55 -2.33
CA GLY A 23 6.11 8.47 -3.12
C GLY A 23 5.67 8.57 -4.58
N TYR A 24 4.40 8.28 -4.88
CA TYR A 24 3.83 8.33 -6.21
C TYR A 24 2.84 9.48 -6.36
N THR A 25 2.76 10.01 -7.59
CA THR A 25 1.66 10.90 -7.94
C THR A 25 0.33 10.12 -7.99
N PRO A 26 -0.82 10.78 -7.74
CA PRO A 26 -2.13 10.11 -7.81
C PRO A 26 -2.39 9.41 -9.15
N ARG A 27 -1.86 9.97 -10.25
CA ARG A 27 -1.95 9.39 -11.60
C ARG A 27 -1.16 8.09 -11.73
N HIS A 28 0.06 8.06 -11.19
CA HIS A 28 0.91 6.86 -11.22
C HIS A 28 0.31 5.76 -10.34
N TYR A 29 -0.16 6.13 -9.15
CA TYR A 29 -0.85 5.20 -8.25
C TYR A 29 -2.11 4.60 -8.90
N ARG A 30 -2.94 5.41 -9.58
CA ARG A 30 -4.12 4.91 -10.31
C ARG A 30 -3.76 3.93 -11.45
N LYS A 31 -2.58 4.06 -12.07
CA LYS A 31 -2.09 3.07 -13.05
C LYS A 31 -1.72 1.76 -12.37
N ILE A 32 -1.00 1.81 -11.25
CA ILE A 32 -0.63 0.63 -10.45
C ILE A 32 -1.90 -0.10 -10.00
N ARG A 33 -2.87 0.62 -9.45
CA ARG A 33 -4.13 0.01 -9.00
C ARG A 33 -4.90 -0.67 -10.14
N ARG A 34 -4.98 -0.04 -11.30
CA ARG A 34 -5.60 -0.65 -12.50
C ARG A 34 -4.87 -1.91 -12.96
N LYS A 35 -3.55 -1.97 -12.85
CA LYS A 35 -2.79 -3.19 -13.15
C LYS A 35 -3.17 -4.32 -12.19
N ILE A 36 -3.26 -4.02 -10.90
CA ILE A 36 -3.68 -4.98 -9.86
C ILE A 36 -5.12 -5.47 -10.11
N GLU A 37 -6.05 -4.55 -10.37
CA GLU A 37 -7.46 -4.86 -10.67
C GLU A 37 -7.60 -5.78 -11.90
N ARG A 38 -6.67 -5.67 -12.86
CA ARG A 38 -6.62 -6.50 -14.07
C ARG A 38 -5.83 -7.81 -13.93
N GLY A 39 -5.19 -8.04 -12.78
CA GLY A 39 -4.29 -9.17 -12.59
C GLY A 39 -3.01 -9.09 -13.42
N GLU A 40 -2.63 -7.89 -13.90
CA GLU A 40 -1.38 -7.67 -14.62
C GLU A 40 -0.18 -7.74 -13.67
N VAL A 41 0.94 -8.25 -14.17
CA VAL A 41 2.20 -8.29 -13.42
C VAL A 41 2.68 -6.88 -13.11
N LEU A 42 2.95 -6.64 -11.83
CA LEU A 42 3.54 -5.39 -11.37
C LEU A 42 5.06 -5.44 -11.56
N PRO A 43 5.69 -4.28 -11.80
CA PRO A 43 7.14 -4.19 -11.73
C PRO A 43 7.62 -4.65 -10.33
N PRO A 44 8.69 -5.48 -10.23
CA PRO A 44 9.16 -6.03 -8.95
C PRO A 44 9.44 -4.96 -7.89
N ARG A 45 9.92 -3.79 -8.32
CA ARG A 45 10.16 -2.64 -7.43
C ARG A 45 8.89 -2.16 -6.71
N ILE A 46 7.74 -2.20 -7.38
CA ILE A 46 6.45 -1.79 -6.80
C ILE A 46 5.96 -2.84 -5.81
N GLU A 47 6.12 -4.13 -6.13
CA GLU A 47 5.74 -5.22 -5.22
C GLU A 47 6.54 -5.16 -3.93
N VAL A 48 7.87 -5.00 -4.02
CA VAL A 48 8.75 -4.86 -2.84
C VAL A 48 8.37 -3.63 -2.01
N LEU A 49 8.06 -2.51 -2.65
CA LEU A 49 7.66 -1.29 -1.95
C LEU A 49 6.33 -1.47 -1.20
N LEU A 50 5.33 -2.09 -1.85
CA LEU A 50 4.05 -2.40 -1.24
C LEU A 50 4.21 -3.36 -0.06
N ASP A 51 4.99 -4.44 -0.22
CA ASP A 51 5.24 -5.41 0.85
C ASP A 51 5.99 -4.77 2.03
N THR A 52 7.00 -3.95 1.76
CA THR A 52 7.75 -3.23 2.80
C THR A 52 6.83 -2.33 3.61
N LYS A 53 5.98 -1.53 2.93
CA LYS A 53 5.04 -0.62 3.59
C LYS A 53 3.96 -1.38 4.37
N LEU A 54 3.50 -2.50 3.84
CA LEU A 54 2.55 -3.37 4.54
C LEU A 54 3.13 -3.91 5.85
N ARG A 55 4.39 -4.38 5.81
CA ARG A 55 5.11 -4.86 7.00
C ARG A 55 5.42 -3.77 8.02
N GLU A 56 5.67 -2.54 7.57
CA GLU A 56 5.79 -1.38 8.47
C GLU A 56 4.48 -1.14 9.21
N ILE A 57 3.34 -1.12 8.50
CA ILE A 57 2.02 -0.94 9.11
C ILE A 57 1.67 -2.08 10.07
N GLN A 58 1.96 -3.33 9.71
CA GLN A 58 1.74 -4.48 10.59
C GLN A 58 2.56 -4.35 11.88
N ARG A 59 3.84 -3.95 11.78
CA ARG A 59 4.71 -3.74 12.95
C ARG A 59 4.25 -2.56 13.81
N ASP A 60 3.79 -1.47 13.21
CA ASP A 60 3.25 -0.33 13.95
C ASP A 60 1.94 -0.70 14.67
N CYS A 61 1.10 -1.55 14.06
CA CYS A 61 -0.11 -2.08 14.69
C CYS A 61 0.20 -3.00 15.88
N GLU A 62 1.23 -3.84 15.80
CA GLU A 62 1.70 -4.69 16.91
C GLU A 62 2.30 -3.87 18.06
N SER A 63 2.97 -2.76 17.72
CA SER A 63 3.59 -1.86 18.71
C SER A 63 2.57 -0.98 19.45
N GLY A 64 1.34 -0.86 18.94
CA GLY A 64 0.24 -0.10 19.56
C GLY A 64 -0.48 -0.84 20.69
N HIS A 65 -0.22 -2.14 20.90
CA HIS A 65 -0.88 -2.96 21.93
C HIS A 65 -0.02 -3.19 23.19
N ALA A 66 0.98 -2.33 23.45
CA ALA A 66 1.82 -2.37 24.65
C ALA A 66 1.78 -1.08 25.48
N HIS A 67 0.70 -0.30 25.37
CA HIS A 67 0.44 0.80 26.29
C HIS A 67 -1.05 1.01 26.57
N LYS A 68 -1.65 0.08 27.33
CA LYS A 68 -2.49 0.42 28.49
C LYS A 68 -2.70 -0.79 29.38
#